data_AF-A0A344PNY2-F1
#
_entry.id   AF-A0A344PNY2-F1
#
_cell.length_a   1.000
_cell.length_b   1.000
_cell.length_c   1.000
_cell.angle_alpha   90.00
_cell.angle_beta   90.00
_cell.angle_gamma   90.00
#
_symmetry.space_group_name_H-M   'P 1'
#
loop_
_entity.id
_entity.type
_entity.pdbx_description
1 polymer ?
#
loop_
_entity_poly.entity_id
_entity_poly.type
_entity_poly.pdbx_seq_one_letter_code
_entity_poly.pdbx_strand_id
1 'polypeptide(L)'
;MGPAALPLRGSLARLPLCAAGTLPALALLAACTPSPPPAPPPAPEPVSKPVSSAPPPKPARPGPTQAELRLARAEAARQASAKRSMRSEDMAGYLSRIEGQLLSRGLLRTDDGAAEGPLSADRLTEDFVQIALRDEYASLGAPSAGANATPAPLRRWAGDVRLQLEFGDSIPPEMRARDRQTVASYATRLAQAAQHPVSLVGSGGNFIVMVAAEDDRAGIPARIAALAPGIPPADAAALGQLSPQTFCTVFSYASRGDAAAYTHAVALIRGELPARLRMACFHEELAQGLGLPNDSPAARPSIFNDDEAFAALTLHDAALLRILYDPRLRPGMTETEARPIIATIAAEIATPAADRAPATATDQPVVQPASQPVAPTAPQPATDPPAPAAP
;
A
#
# COMPACT_ATOMS: atom_id res chain seq x y z
N MET A 1 49.92 33.71 -8.03
CA MET A 1 50.55 32.87 -9.07
C MET A 1 49.48 32.58 -10.11
N GLY A 2 49.68 33.06 -11.35
CA GLY A 2 48.68 32.96 -12.42
C GLY A 2 48.66 31.59 -13.12
N PRO A 3 48.17 31.51 -14.36
CA PRO A 3 46.78 31.14 -14.64
C PRO A 3 46.64 30.16 -15.84
N ALA A 4 45.43 29.63 -16.12
CA ALA A 4 44.99 29.21 -17.47
C ALA A 4 43.47 28.91 -17.42
N ALA A 5 42.57 29.69 -18.03
CA ALA A 5 42.27 29.88 -19.46
C ALA A 5 41.56 28.65 -20.08
N LEU A 6 40.21 28.64 -20.19
CA LEU A 6 39.31 29.19 -21.23
C LEU A 6 39.00 28.19 -22.40
N PRO A 7 37.91 28.38 -23.18
CA PRO A 7 36.96 27.34 -23.64
C PRO A 7 36.86 27.26 -25.18
N LEU A 8 35.99 26.40 -25.74
CA LEU A 8 35.36 26.53 -27.09
C LEU A 8 34.28 25.44 -27.24
N ARG A 9 32.98 25.77 -27.35
CA ARG A 9 32.18 26.00 -28.58
C ARG A 9 32.26 24.89 -29.64
N GLY A 10 31.11 24.28 -29.93
CA GLY A 10 30.88 23.44 -31.12
C GLY A 10 29.40 23.12 -31.29
N SER A 11 28.70 23.98 -32.04
CA SER A 11 27.35 23.76 -32.57
C SER A 11 27.41 22.83 -33.79
N LEU A 12 26.29 22.18 -34.13
CA LEU A 12 25.85 21.58 -35.42
C LEU A 12 24.98 20.35 -35.09
N ALA A 13 23.95 19.92 -35.82
CA ALA A 13 22.97 20.50 -36.74
C ALA A 13 21.93 19.38 -36.97
N ARG A 14 20.67 19.76 -37.22
CA ARG A 14 19.54 18.87 -37.53
C ARG A 14 19.74 18.12 -38.85
N LEU A 15 19.15 16.93 -38.98
CA LEU A 15 18.30 16.55 -40.14
C LEU A 15 17.58 15.20 -39.91
N PRO A 16 16.27 15.10 -40.25
CA PRO A 16 15.52 13.86 -40.38
C PRO A 16 15.47 13.38 -41.85
N LEU A 17 15.30 12.09 -42.10
CA LEU A 17 15.00 11.56 -43.44
C LEU A 17 13.69 10.78 -43.43
N CYS A 18 12.71 11.33 -44.15
CA CYS A 18 11.50 10.66 -44.63
C CYS A 18 11.81 9.89 -45.92
N ALA A 19 11.08 8.81 -46.20
CA ALA A 19 10.56 8.55 -47.55
C ALA A 19 9.50 7.44 -47.53
N ALA A 20 8.28 7.83 -47.90
CA ALA A 20 7.19 6.97 -48.32
C ALA A 20 7.32 6.65 -49.83
N GLY A 21 6.67 5.58 -50.30
CA GLY A 21 6.53 5.31 -51.74
C GLY A 21 5.63 4.11 -52.04
N THR A 22 4.41 4.40 -52.50
CA THR A 22 3.36 3.48 -52.95
C THR A 22 3.12 3.62 -54.46
N LEU A 23 2.81 2.49 -55.14
CA LEU A 23 2.01 2.30 -56.39
C LEU A 23 2.64 2.77 -57.74
N PRO A 24 2.12 2.38 -58.95
CA PRO A 24 1.03 1.44 -59.34
C PRO A 24 1.37 0.49 -60.55
N ALA A 25 0.30 -0.11 -61.11
CA ALA A 25 0.11 -1.24 -62.03
C ALA A 25 0.12 -0.97 -63.57
N LEU A 26 -0.11 -2.07 -64.34
CA LEU A 26 -0.67 -2.22 -65.71
C LEU A 26 0.22 -1.81 -66.92
N ALA A 27 0.11 -2.35 -68.13
CA ALA A 27 -0.43 -3.57 -68.76
C ALA A 27 0.03 -3.52 -70.24
N LEU A 28 0.23 -4.66 -70.90
CA LEU A 28 0.26 -4.75 -72.36
C LEU A 28 -0.41 -6.05 -72.81
N LEU A 29 -1.45 -5.89 -73.63
CA LEU A 29 -2.28 -6.91 -74.25
C LEU A 29 -1.60 -7.48 -75.50
N ALA A 30 -1.71 -8.80 -75.71
CA ALA A 30 -1.63 -9.42 -77.03
C ALA A 30 -2.69 -10.52 -77.12
N ALA A 31 -3.52 -10.44 -78.15
CA ALA A 31 -4.64 -11.32 -78.44
C ALA A 31 -4.19 -12.59 -79.19
N CYS A 32 -4.78 -13.74 -78.86
CA CYS A 32 -5.05 -14.86 -79.78
C CYS A 32 -6.11 -15.80 -79.17
N THR A 33 -7.16 -16.06 -79.93
CA THR A 33 -8.30 -16.95 -79.63
C THR A 33 -7.93 -18.45 -79.73
N PRO A 34 -8.73 -19.36 -79.16
CA PRO A 34 -8.23 -20.57 -78.51
C PRO A 34 -8.18 -21.80 -79.41
N SER A 35 -7.20 -22.65 -79.16
CA SER A 35 -7.18 -24.06 -79.57
C SER A 35 -7.31 -24.91 -78.29
N PRO A 36 -8.25 -25.87 -78.19
CA PRO A 36 -8.41 -26.65 -76.97
C PRO A 36 -7.18 -27.55 -76.76
N PRO A 37 -6.50 -27.47 -75.59
CA PRO A 37 -5.40 -28.37 -75.31
C PRO A 37 -5.90 -29.79 -75.03
N PRO A 38 -5.12 -30.82 -75.42
CA PRO A 38 -5.49 -32.23 -75.29
C PRO A 38 -5.64 -32.66 -73.82
N ALA A 39 -6.55 -33.60 -73.59
CA ALA A 39 -6.88 -34.11 -72.27
C ALA A 39 -5.62 -34.64 -71.54
N PRO A 40 -5.41 -34.28 -70.26
CA PRO A 40 -4.27 -34.74 -69.50
C PRO A 40 -4.36 -36.25 -69.20
N PRO A 41 -3.21 -36.95 -69.18
CA PRO A 41 -3.16 -38.38 -68.90
C PRO A 41 -3.64 -38.69 -67.47
N PRO A 42 -4.20 -39.90 -67.25
CA PRO A 42 -4.77 -40.29 -65.96
C PRO A 42 -3.72 -40.21 -64.85
N ALA A 43 -4.11 -39.55 -63.75
CA ALA A 43 -3.28 -39.35 -62.58
C ALA A 43 -2.85 -40.70 -61.96
N PRO A 44 -1.61 -40.80 -61.45
CA PRO A 44 -1.14 -41.99 -60.76
C PRO A 44 -1.98 -42.25 -59.50
N GLU A 45 -2.26 -43.54 -59.24
CA GLU A 45 -3.00 -44.00 -58.08
C GLU A 45 -2.45 -43.40 -56.77
N PRO A 46 -3.31 -42.95 -55.85
CA PRO A 46 -2.85 -42.41 -54.58
C PRO A 46 -2.21 -43.53 -53.76
N VAL A 47 -0.87 -43.48 -53.63
CA VAL A 47 -0.15 -44.23 -52.60
C VAL A 47 -0.76 -43.86 -51.26
N SER A 48 -1.43 -44.82 -50.65
CA SER A 48 -2.01 -44.69 -49.31
C SER A 48 -0.86 -44.48 -48.33
N LYS A 49 -0.63 -43.24 -47.88
CA LYS A 49 0.17 -43.01 -46.68
C LYS A 49 -0.51 -43.82 -45.57
N PRO A 50 0.22 -44.65 -44.79
CA PRO A 50 -0.38 -45.26 -43.63
C PRO A 50 -0.89 -44.13 -42.74
N VAL A 51 -2.20 -44.14 -42.49
CA VAL A 51 -2.81 -43.29 -41.48
C VAL A 51 -2.16 -43.73 -40.17
N SER A 52 -1.15 -42.97 -39.72
CA SER A 52 -0.74 -43.06 -38.32
C SER A 52 -1.93 -42.55 -37.54
N SER A 53 -2.73 -43.48 -37.03
CA SER A 53 -3.81 -43.16 -36.09
C SER A 53 -3.18 -42.35 -34.97
N ALA A 54 -3.54 -41.07 -34.88
CA ALA A 54 -3.22 -40.29 -33.71
C ALA A 54 -3.64 -41.11 -32.48
N PRO A 55 -2.76 -41.26 -31.46
CA PRO A 55 -3.14 -41.94 -30.24
C PRO A 55 -4.45 -41.33 -29.72
N PRO A 56 -5.44 -42.13 -29.27
CA PRO A 56 -6.67 -41.58 -28.74
C PRO A 56 -6.32 -40.54 -27.65
N PRO A 57 -7.04 -39.40 -27.57
CA PRO A 57 -6.80 -38.45 -26.48
C PRO A 57 -6.89 -39.23 -25.17
N LYS A 58 -5.81 -39.19 -24.38
CA LYS A 58 -5.79 -39.82 -23.05
C LYS A 58 -7.05 -39.33 -22.33
N PRO A 59 -7.93 -40.23 -21.84
CA PRO A 59 -9.10 -39.80 -21.10
C PRO A 59 -8.61 -38.90 -19.96
N ALA A 60 -9.14 -37.67 -19.91
CA ALA A 60 -8.85 -36.76 -18.81
C ALA A 60 -9.21 -37.50 -17.53
N ARG A 61 -8.20 -37.79 -16.69
CA ARG A 61 -8.47 -38.39 -15.39
C ARG A 61 -9.45 -37.45 -14.67
N PRO A 62 -10.59 -37.93 -14.19
CA PRO A 62 -11.48 -37.10 -13.39
C PRO A 62 -10.64 -36.49 -12.27
N GLY A 63 -10.72 -35.16 -12.12
CA GLY A 63 -10.12 -34.51 -10.96
C GLY A 63 -10.69 -35.10 -9.66
N PRO A 64 -10.00 -34.92 -8.53
CA PRO A 64 -10.47 -35.43 -7.25
C PRO A 64 -11.90 -34.95 -6.97
N THR A 65 -12.75 -35.87 -6.54
CA THR A 65 -14.13 -35.60 -6.17
C THR A 65 -14.19 -34.67 -4.95
N GLN A 66 -15.32 -34.00 -4.75
CA GLN A 66 -15.51 -33.14 -3.57
C GLN A 66 -15.37 -33.91 -2.25
N ALA A 67 -15.71 -35.21 -2.23
CA ALA A 67 -15.53 -36.06 -1.05
C ALA A 67 -14.04 -36.31 -0.76
N GLU A 68 -13.25 -36.62 -1.79
CA GLU A 68 -11.79 -36.80 -1.67
C GLU A 68 -11.10 -35.50 -1.24
N LEU A 69 -11.52 -34.35 -1.77
CA LEU A 69 -11.03 -33.04 -1.36
C LEU A 69 -11.36 -32.72 0.12
N ARG A 70 -12.53 -33.10 0.62
CA ARG A 70 -12.88 -32.94 2.04
C ARG A 70 -12.05 -33.85 2.94
N LEU A 71 -11.85 -35.10 2.56
CA LEU A 71 -11.01 -36.05 3.30
C LEU A 71 -9.56 -35.58 3.36
N ALA A 72 -9.00 -35.13 2.23
CA ALA A 72 -7.65 -34.57 2.19
C ALA A 72 -7.50 -33.33 3.08
N ARG A 73 -8.50 -32.43 3.10
CA ARG A 73 -8.51 -31.28 4.02
C ARG A 73 -8.57 -31.71 5.48
N ALA A 74 -9.42 -32.70 5.81
CA ALA A 74 -9.53 -33.22 7.17
C ALA A 74 -8.24 -33.92 7.63
N GLU A 75 -7.56 -34.64 6.75
CA GLU A 75 -6.28 -35.27 7.03
C GLU A 75 -5.18 -34.22 7.24
N ALA A 76 -5.10 -33.22 6.36
CA ALA A 76 -4.15 -32.11 6.53
C ALA A 76 -4.39 -31.34 7.84
N ALA A 77 -5.65 -31.11 8.22
CA ALA A 77 -6.00 -30.50 9.50
C ALA A 77 -5.57 -31.38 10.69
N ARG A 78 -5.81 -32.70 10.62
CA ARG A 78 -5.36 -33.64 11.66
C ARG A 78 -3.85 -33.69 11.80
N GLN A 79 -3.11 -33.71 10.70
CA GLN A 79 -1.65 -33.69 10.71
C GLN A 79 -1.11 -32.37 11.25
N ALA A 80 -1.72 -31.23 10.90
CA ALA A 80 -1.38 -29.93 11.47
C ALA A 80 -1.65 -29.88 12.98
N SER A 81 -2.79 -30.41 13.44
CA SER A 81 -3.09 -30.54 14.87
C SER A 81 -2.12 -31.47 15.61
N ALA A 82 -1.76 -32.62 15.03
CA ALA A 82 -0.81 -33.55 15.62
C ALA A 82 0.63 -33.00 15.71
N LYS A 83 0.92 -31.94 14.95
CA LYS A 83 2.21 -31.24 14.96
C LYS A 83 2.30 -30.13 16.01
N ARG A 84 1.17 -29.76 16.65
CA ARG A 84 1.16 -28.70 17.65
C ARG A 84 1.82 -29.16 18.94
N SER A 85 2.72 -28.34 19.47
CA SER A 85 3.27 -28.59 20.80
C SER A 85 2.27 -28.24 21.89
N MET A 86 2.45 -28.81 23.09
CA MET A 86 1.68 -28.42 24.28
C MET A 86 1.74 -26.92 24.54
N ARG A 87 2.86 -26.26 24.23
CA ARG A 87 3.02 -24.80 24.40
C ARG A 87 2.09 -24.02 23.48
N SER A 88 1.92 -24.46 22.23
CA SER A 88 0.96 -23.85 21.29
C SER A 88 -0.48 -24.15 21.71
N GLU A 89 -0.77 -25.36 22.20
CA GLU A 89 -2.10 -25.71 22.72
C GLU A 89 -2.48 -24.88 23.97
N ASP A 90 -1.56 -24.73 24.91
CA ASP A 90 -1.73 -23.89 26.11
C ASP A 90 -1.97 -22.43 25.73
N MET A 91 -1.21 -21.92 24.74
CA MET A 91 -1.39 -20.58 24.19
C MET A 91 -2.77 -20.41 23.55
N ALA A 92 -3.21 -21.35 22.74
CA ALA A 92 -4.55 -21.32 22.13
C ALA A 92 -5.66 -21.32 23.19
N GLY A 93 -5.51 -22.13 24.24
CA GLY A 93 -6.41 -22.14 25.39
C GLY A 93 -6.42 -20.81 26.16
N TYR A 94 -5.25 -20.21 26.37
CA TYR A 94 -5.11 -18.90 27.01
C TYR A 94 -5.83 -17.80 26.22
N LEU A 95 -5.54 -17.66 24.92
CA LEU A 95 -6.14 -16.61 24.07
C LEU A 95 -7.64 -16.81 23.88
N SER A 96 -8.11 -18.06 23.84
CA SER A 96 -9.55 -18.36 23.80
C SER A 96 -10.27 -17.86 25.05
N ARG A 97 -9.64 -17.96 26.23
CA ARG A 97 -10.21 -17.39 27.47
C ARG A 97 -10.23 -15.86 27.45
N ILE A 98 -9.17 -15.22 26.91
CA ILE A 98 -9.12 -13.76 26.76
C ILE A 98 -10.24 -13.28 25.85
N GLU A 99 -10.41 -13.85 24.65
CA GLU A 99 -11.50 -13.48 23.75
C GLU A 99 -12.87 -13.67 24.42
N GLY A 100 -13.07 -14.80 25.12
CA GLY A 100 -14.31 -15.05 25.87
C GLY A 100 -14.60 -13.98 26.92
N GLN A 101 -13.58 -13.50 27.64
CA GLN A 101 -13.72 -12.43 28.63
C GLN A 101 -14.05 -11.09 27.96
N LEU A 102 -13.36 -10.72 26.88
CA LEU A 102 -13.63 -9.49 26.13
C LEU A 102 -15.07 -9.49 25.58
N LEU A 103 -15.50 -10.59 24.96
CA LEU A 103 -16.86 -10.73 24.45
C LEU A 103 -17.92 -10.65 25.56
N SER A 104 -17.66 -11.24 26.74
CA SER A 104 -18.59 -11.17 27.87
C SER A 104 -18.80 -9.74 28.40
N ARG A 105 -17.85 -8.85 28.15
CA ARG A 105 -17.90 -7.41 28.47
C ARG A 105 -18.50 -6.56 27.35
N GLY A 106 -18.91 -7.17 26.23
CA GLY A 106 -19.41 -6.46 25.05
C GLY A 106 -18.32 -5.78 24.21
N LEU A 107 -17.06 -6.18 24.37
CA LEU A 107 -15.92 -5.71 23.57
C LEU A 107 -15.78 -6.55 22.28
N LEU A 108 -14.73 -6.30 21.49
CA LEU A 108 -14.51 -6.90 20.17
C LEU A 108 -15.69 -6.70 19.21
N ARG A 109 -16.35 -5.53 19.31
CA ARG A 109 -17.45 -5.13 18.45
C ARG A 109 -17.03 -5.11 16.99
N THR A 110 -17.95 -5.47 16.11
CA THR A 110 -17.69 -5.50 14.66
C THR A 110 -18.58 -4.58 13.87
N ASP A 111 -19.39 -3.77 14.56
CA ASP A 111 -20.06 -2.63 13.95
C ASP A 111 -19.05 -1.53 13.64
N ASP A 112 -19.50 -0.54 12.88
CA ASP A 112 -18.67 0.56 12.40
C ASP A 112 -18.58 1.73 13.40
N GLY A 113 -19.10 1.57 14.62
CA GLY A 113 -19.10 2.59 15.66
C GLY A 113 -20.16 3.67 15.46
N ALA A 114 -21.03 3.59 14.44
CA ALA A 114 -22.04 4.63 14.18
C ALA A 114 -23.01 4.89 15.35
N ALA A 115 -23.20 3.89 16.22
CA ALA A 115 -24.02 4.03 17.42
C ALA A 115 -23.44 4.99 18.48
N GLU A 116 -22.14 5.31 18.41
CA GLU A 116 -21.48 6.27 19.32
C GLU A 116 -21.75 7.74 18.94
N GLY A 117 -22.44 7.98 17.82
CA GLY A 117 -22.79 9.31 17.33
C GLY A 117 -22.07 9.69 16.03
N PRO A 118 -22.38 10.89 15.50
CA PRO A 118 -21.75 11.39 14.28
C PRO A 118 -20.26 11.72 14.49
N LEU A 119 -19.51 11.78 13.38
CA LEU A 119 -18.12 12.21 13.41
C LEU A 119 -18.01 13.65 13.92
N SER A 120 -17.09 13.89 14.85
CA SER A 120 -16.74 15.22 15.35
C SER A 120 -15.38 15.64 14.79
N ALA A 121 -15.33 16.82 14.18
CA ALA A 121 -14.10 17.38 13.63
C ALA A 121 -13.03 17.60 14.71
N ASP A 122 -13.44 18.12 15.88
CA ASP A 122 -12.54 18.34 17.01
C ASP A 122 -11.97 17.01 17.50
N ARG A 123 -12.83 16.00 17.65
CA ARG A 123 -12.39 14.67 18.10
C ARG A 123 -11.44 14.01 17.11
N LEU A 124 -11.77 14.02 15.81
CA LEU A 124 -10.87 13.54 14.76
C LEU A 124 -9.52 14.25 14.80
N THR A 125 -9.50 15.56 15.07
CA THR A 125 -8.26 16.33 15.15
C THR A 125 -7.40 15.91 16.34
N GLU A 126 -7.99 15.82 17.54
CA GLU A 126 -7.26 15.42 18.73
C GLU A 126 -6.77 13.98 18.64
N ASP A 127 -7.66 13.05 18.26
CA ASP A 127 -7.33 11.63 18.17
C ASP A 127 -6.25 11.40 17.10
N PHE A 128 -6.32 12.09 15.95
CA PHE A 128 -5.26 12.04 14.95
C PHE A 128 -3.91 12.52 15.50
N VAL A 129 -3.89 13.63 16.25
CA VAL A 129 -2.65 14.14 16.84
C VAL A 129 -2.05 13.12 17.80
N GLN A 130 -2.87 12.49 18.67
CA GLN A 130 -2.38 11.48 19.61
C GLN A 130 -1.87 10.23 18.89
N ILE A 131 -2.61 9.75 17.89
CA ILE A 131 -2.31 8.48 17.22
C ILE A 131 -1.16 8.63 16.22
N ALA A 132 -1.11 9.71 15.43
CA ALA A 132 -0.20 9.85 14.30
C ALA A 132 1.04 10.72 14.59
N LEU A 133 0.95 11.69 15.51
CA LEU A 133 1.97 12.74 15.72
C LEU A 133 2.65 12.65 17.10
N ARG A 134 2.59 11.47 17.72
CA ARG A 134 3.31 11.14 18.95
C ARG A 134 4.23 9.94 18.72
N ASP A 135 5.19 9.79 19.61
CA ASP A 135 5.97 8.56 19.79
C ASP A 135 5.75 8.09 21.23
N GLU A 136 5.20 6.90 21.39
CA GLU A 136 5.14 6.21 22.69
C GLU A 136 6.49 5.61 23.07
N TYR A 137 7.34 5.32 22.08
CA TYR A 137 8.64 4.68 22.25
C TYR A 137 9.77 5.71 22.28
N ALA A 138 10.08 6.23 23.47
CA ALA A 138 11.41 6.77 23.74
C ALA A 138 12.41 5.60 23.84
N SER A 139 12.78 5.01 22.69
CA SER A 139 13.76 3.92 22.52
C SER A 139 13.35 2.56 23.11
N LEU A 140 13.48 1.51 22.31
CA LEU A 140 13.20 0.10 22.63
C LEU A 140 13.81 -0.32 23.98
N GLY A 141 12.98 -0.65 24.99
CA GLY A 141 13.49 -1.31 26.21
C GLY A 141 12.68 -1.22 27.52
N ALA A 142 11.55 -0.49 27.60
CA ALA A 142 10.78 -0.42 28.85
C ALA A 142 9.26 -0.43 28.60
N PRO A 143 8.43 -1.09 29.43
CA PRO A 143 6.97 -1.05 29.30
C PRO A 143 6.41 0.30 29.77
N SER A 144 5.46 0.81 28.98
CA SER A 144 4.41 1.79 29.23
C SER A 144 4.73 3.01 30.11
N ALA A 145 4.67 4.19 29.49
CA ALA A 145 4.22 5.40 30.17
C ALA A 145 3.27 6.17 29.25
N GLY A 146 1.98 6.14 29.59
CA GLY A 146 0.99 7.05 29.01
C GLY A 146 1.33 8.53 29.29
N ALA A 147 0.55 9.40 28.65
CA ALA A 147 0.49 10.86 28.79
C ALA A 147 1.76 11.68 28.45
N ASN A 148 2.95 11.07 28.32
CA ASN A 148 4.19 11.77 27.97
C ASN A 148 4.77 11.29 26.63
N ALA A 149 3.91 10.96 25.67
CA ALA A 149 4.35 10.61 24.33
C ALA A 149 5.02 11.82 23.67
N THR A 150 6.24 11.65 23.17
CA THR A 150 7.02 12.77 22.61
C THR A 150 6.41 13.19 21.26
N PRO A 151 6.36 14.49 20.92
CA PRO A 151 5.94 14.92 19.60
C PRO A 151 6.77 14.24 18.51
N ALA A 152 6.10 13.69 17.51
CA ALA A 152 6.71 13.02 16.38
C ALA A 152 6.24 13.66 15.06
N PRO A 153 7.08 13.67 14.02
CA PRO A 153 6.64 14.14 12.71
C PRO A 153 5.62 13.17 12.09
N LEU A 154 4.78 13.68 11.20
CA LEU A 154 3.86 12.88 10.40
C LEU A 154 4.66 11.86 9.57
N ARG A 155 4.36 10.57 9.77
CA ARG A 155 4.99 9.46 9.05
C ARG A 155 3.94 8.68 8.28
N ARG A 156 4.20 8.39 7.01
CA ARG A 156 3.32 7.57 6.16
C ARG A 156 4.05 7.06 4.93
N TRP A 157 3.40 6.17 4.20
CA TRP A 157 3.88 5.70 2.90
C TRP A 157 3.70 6.78 1.83
N ALA A 158 4.75 7.03 1.05
CA ALA A 158 4.65 7.88 -0.15
C ALA A 158 4.24 7.07 -1.39
N GLY A 159 4.69 5.80 -1.48
CA GLY A 159 4.36 4.88 -2.56
C GLY A 159 3.32 3.84 -2.18
N ASP A 160 2.96 3.00 -3.14
CA ASP A 160 1.97 1.93 -2.97
C ASP A 160 2.35 0.97 -1.83
N VAL A 161 1.34 0.55 -1.07
CA VAL A 161 1.46 -0.46 -0.04
C VAL A 161 1.06 -1.82 -0.61
N ARG A 162 2.03 -2.75 -0.65
CA ARG A 162 1.88 -4.11 -1.13
C ARG A 162 2.03 -5.06 0.05
N LEU A 163 0.89 -5.48 0.58
CA LEU A 163 0.80 -6.47 1.66
C LEU A 163 1.24 -7.84 1.11
N GLN A 164 2.09 -8.55 1.83
CA GLN A 164 2.45 -9.94 1.53
C GLN A 164 2.22 -10.80 2.78
N LEU A 165 1.30 -11.76 2.65
CA LEU A 165 0.93 -12.69 3.71
C LEU A 165 1.87 -13.90 3.75
N GLU A 166 2.50 -14.08 4.90
CA GLU A 166 3.44 -15.15 5.21
C GLU A 166 2.91 -15.98 6.37
N PHE A 167 3.06 -17.30 6.28
CA PHE A 167 2.54 -18.21 7.29
C PHE A 167 3.65 -19.12 7.79
N GLY A 168 3.72 -19.29 9.11
CA GLY A 168 4.48 -20.35 9.74
C GLY A 168 4.00 -21.73 9.32
N ASP A 169 4.88 -22.73 9.44
CA ASP A 169 4.60 -24.10 9.00
C ASP A 169 3.50 -24.76 9.83
N SER A 170 3.36 -24.36 11.10
CA SER A 170 2.34 -24.88 12.02
C SER A 170 0.92 -24.38 11.71
N ILE A 171 0.78 -23.33 10.90
CA ILE A 171 -0.52 -22.73 10.59
C ILE A 171 -1.32 -23.64 9.64
N PRO A 172 -2.53 -24.10 9.98
CA PRO A 172 -3.29 -25.00 9.13
C PRO A 172 -3.73 -24.37 7.79
N PRO A 173 -3.73 -25.10 6.66
CA PRO A 173 -4.07 -24.56 5.34
C PRO A 173 -5.43 -23.84 5.27
N GLU A 174 -6.43 -24.33 6.00
CA GLU A 174 -7.76 -23.72 6.05
C GLU A 174 -7.76 -22.38 6.78
N MET A 175 -6.90 -22.21 7.79
CA MET A 175 -6.70 -20.93 8.45
C MET A 175 -5.99 -19.96 7.50
N ARG A 176 -4.94 -20.40 6.80
CA ARG A 176 -4.23 -19.58 5.80
C ARG A 176 -5.17 -19.06 4.71
N ALA A 177 -6.09 -19.92 4.23
CA ALA A 177 -7.07 -19.52 3.22
C ALA A 177 -8.05 -18.46 3.73
N ARG A 178 -8.56 -18.61 4.96
CA ARG A 178 -9.43 -17.61 5.59
C ARG A 178 -8.70 -16.28 5.80
N ASP A 179 -7.49 -16.31 6.32
CA ASP A 179 -6.70 -15.09 6.57
C ASP A 179 -6.40 -14.33 5.27
N ARG A 180 -6.06 -15.05 4.19
CA ARG A 180 -5.87 -14.43 2.87
C ARG A 180 -7.13 -13.71 2.39
N GLN A 181 -8.30 -14.31 2.59
CA GLN A 181 -9.57 -13.67 2.23
C GLN A 181 -9.85 -12.43 3.10
N THR A 182 -9.67 -12.54 4.42
CA THR A 182 -9.85 -11.45 5.37
C THR A 182 -8.95 -10.27 5.02
N VAL A 183 -7.65 -10.51 4.84
CA VAL A 183 -6.68 -9.46 4.51
C VAL A 183 -6.93 -8.88 3.10
N ALA A 184 -7.31 -9.68 2.11
CA ALA A 184 -7.66 -9.15 0.79
C ALA A 184 -8.86 -8.19 0.83
N SER A 185 -9.91 -8.59 1.54
CA SER A 185 -11.10 -7.75 1.76
C SER A 185 -10.74 -6.49 2.52
N TYR A 186 -9.91 -6.63 3.56
CA TYR A 186 -9.53 -5.50 4.39
C TYR A 186 -8.59 -4.53 3.68
N ALA A 187 -7.63 -5.01 2.90
CA ALA A 187 -6.77 -4.19 2.05
C ALA A 187 -7.58 -3.29 1.11
N THR A 188 -8.66 -3.83 0.52
CA THR A 188 -9.59 -3.05 -0.31
C THR A 188 -10.26 -1.94 0.50
N ARG A 189 -10.71 -2.25 1.72
CA ARG A 189 -11.32 -1.27 2.64
C ARG A 189 -10.32 -0.20 3.08
N LEU A 190 -9.09 -0.57 3.40
CA LEU A 190 -8.01 0.34 3.74
C LEU A 190 -7.70 1.29 2.58
N ALA A 191 -7.56 0.76 1.36
CA ALA A 191 -7.32 1.56 0.17
C ALA A 191 -8.45 2.59 -0.07
N GLN A 192 -9.70 2.19 0.13
CA GLN A 192 -10.86 3.07 0.02
C GLN A 192 -10.88 4.14 1.13
N ALA A 193 -10.64 3.76 2.39
CA ALA A 193 -10.62 4.68 3.51
C ALA A 193 -9.51 5.73 3.33
N ALA A 194 -8.28 5.28 3.06
CA ALA A 194 -7.11 6.14 2.91
C ALA A 194 -7.07 6.91 1.58
N GLN A 195 -7.75 6.45 0.52
CA GLN A 195 -7.49 6.89 -0.88
C GLN A 195 -6.03 6.71 -1.28
N HIS A 196 -5.40 5.67 -0.77
CA HIS A 196 -4.02 5.33 -1.05
C HIS A 196 -3.95 3.90 -1.59
N PRO A 197 -3.11 3.59 -2.59
CA PRO A 197 -3.00 2.23 -3.10
C PRO A 197 -2.53 1.26 -2.02
N VAL A 198 -3.43 0.36 -1.62
CA VAL A 198 -3.14 -0.78 -0.73
C VAL A 198 -3.62 -2.05 -1.43
N SER A 199 -2.74 -3.03 -1.58
CA SER A 199 -3.04 -4.28 -2.29
C SER A 199 -2.40 -5.49 -1.63
N LEU A 200 -3.05 -6.65 -1.74
CA LEU A 200 -2.46 -7.93 -1.37
C LEU A 200 -1.74 -8.53 -2.58
N VAL A 201 -0.47 -8.87 -2.43
CA VAL A 201 0.36 -9.50 -3.46
C VAL A 201 0.81 -10.89 -3.04
N GLY A 202 1.12 -11.74 -4.02
CA GLY A 202 1.65 -13.10 -3.76
C GLY A 202 3.13 -13.13 -3.36
N SER A 203 3.91 -12.12 -3.77
CA SER A 203 5.33 -11.98 -3.51
C SER A 203 5.81 -10.55 -3.82
N GLY A 204 6.93 -10.12 -3.24
CA GLY A 204 7.49 -8.77 -3.48
C GLY A 204 6.72 -7.65 -2.78
N GLY A 205 6.05 -7.98 -1.68
CA GLY A 205 5.41 -7.01 -0.80
C GLY A 205 6.45 -6.16 -0.07
N ASN A 206 6.10 -4.91 0.21
CA ASN A 206 6.87 -4.03 1.08
C ASN A 206 6.30 -3.99 2.51
N PHE A 207 5.09 -4.52 2.73
CA PHE A 207 4.53 -4.73 4.05
C PHE A 207 4.28 -6.22 4.25
N ILE A 208 5.12 -6.88 5.04
CA ILE A 208 5.01 -8.31 5.33
C ILE A 208 4.05 -8.50 6.51
N VAL A 209 3.03 -9.33 6.33
CA VAL A 209 2.10 -9.74 7.39
C VAL A 209 2.39 -11.21 7.69
N MET A 210 3.14 -11.45 8.76
CA MET A 210 3.51 -12.79 9.21
C MET A 210 2.48 -13.31 10.20
N VAL A 211 1.93 -14.47 9.92
CA VAL A 211 1.12 -15.25 10.86
C VAL A 211 1.95 -16.43 11.33
N ALA A 212 2.24 -16.50 12.63
CA ALA A 212 3.08 -17.55 13.19
C ALA A 212 2.58 -17.97 14.57
N ALA A 213 2.60 -19.28 14.84
CA ALA A 213 2.28 -19.83 16.15
C ALA A 213 3.56 -19.94 17.01
N GLU A 214 3.42 -20.33 18.27
CA GLU A 214 4.55 -20.59 19.18
C GLU A 214 5.54 -21.61 18.60
N ASP A 215 5.05 -22.59 17.84
CA ASP A 215 5.89 -23.61 17.20
C ASP A 215 6.73 -23.07 16.04
N ASP A 216 6.36 -21.93 15.46
CA ASP A 216 7.07 -21.29 14.35
C ASP A 216 8.09 -20.24 14.82
N ARG A 217 8.05 -19.88 16.12
CA ARG A 217 8.75 -18.72 16.69
C ARG A 217 10.24 -18.67 16.39
N ALA A 218 10.92 -19.82 16.45
CA ALA A 218 12.36 -19.90 16.19
C ALA A 218 12.76 -19.55 14.74
N GLY A 219 11.84 -19.74 13.78
CA GLY A 219 12.08 -19.48 12.35
C GLY A 219 11.80 -18.04 11.92
N ILE A 220 11.07 -17.26 12.74
CA ILE A 220 10.63 -15.90 12.42
C ILE A 220 11.79 -14.98 12.00
N PRO A 221 12.91 -14.86 12.77
CA PRO A 221 13.94 -13.89 12.44
C PRO A 221 14.61 -14.16 11.09
N ALA A 222 14.90 -15.44 10.80
CA ALA A 222 15.50 -15.85 9.53
C ALA A 222 14.57 -15.58 8.35
N ARG A 223 13.26 -15.81 8.53
CA ARG A 223 12.26 -15.56 7.49
C ARG A 223 12.07 -14.06 7.22
N ILE A 224 12.05 -13.22 8.26
CA ILE A 224 11.99 -11.76 8.11
C ILE A 224 13.23 -11.26 7.37
N ALA A 225 14.44 -11.69 7.76
CA ALA A 225 15.68 -11.29 7.12
C ALA A 225 15.71 -11.64 5.61
N ALA A 226 15.11 -12.77 5.23
CA ALA A 226 15.01 -13.19 3.83
C ALA A 226 14.02 -12.35 3.00
N LEU A 227 12.90 -11.92 3.60
CA LEU A 227 11.82 -11.22 2.91
C LEU A 227 11.98 -9.70 2.92
N ALA A 228 12.59 -9.16 3.96
CA ALA A 228 12.74 -7.74 4.20
C ALA A 228 14.16 -7.44 4.71
N PRO A 229 15.19 -7.51 3.84
CA PRO A 229 16.60 -7.35 4.23
C PRO A 229 16.94 -5.95 4.77
N GLY A 230 16.04 -4.96 4.63
CA GLY A 230 16.19 -3.62 5.20
C GLY A 230 15.92 -3.54 6.70
N ILE A 231 15.41 -4.61 7.32
CA ILE A 231 14.99 -4.64 8.72
C ILE A 231 16.18 -4.96 9.64
N PRO A 232 16.37 -4.21 10.75
CA PRO A 232 17.41 -4.50 11.72
C PRO A 232 17.31 -5.93 12.27
N PRO A 233 18.43 -6.68 12.36
CA PRO A 233 18.41 -8.02 12.95
C PRO A 233 17.89 -8.08 14.39
N ALA A 234 18.10 -7.02 15.17
CA ALA A 234 17.59 -6.90 16.54
C ALA A 234 16.05 -6.89 16.56
N ASP A 235 15.41 -6.17 15.65
CA ASP A 235 13.96 -6.09 15.54
C ASP A 235 13.38 -7.43 15.06
N ALA A 236 14.02 -8.06 14.07
CA ALA A 236 13.64 -9.40 13.62
C ALA A 236 13.74 -10.43 14.75
N ALA A 237 14.75 -10.32 15.62
CA ALA A 237 14.89 -11.15 16.81
C ALA A 237 13.82 -10.83 17.87
N ALA A 238 13.48 -9.56 18.08
CA ALA A 238 12.43 -9.12 19.01
C ALA A 238 11.06 -9.66 18.58
N LEU A 239 10.75 -9.63 17.27
CA LEU A 239 9.54 -10.26 16.71
C LEU A 239 9.52 -11.78 16.94
N GLY A 240 10.67 -12.45 16.83
CA GLY A 240 10.81 -13.85 17.23
C GLY A 240 10.75 -14.09 18.74
N GLN A 241 10.62 -13.05 19.57
CA GLN A 241 10.72 -13.15 21.03
C GLN A 241 9.54 -12.55 21.80
N LEU A 242 8.42 -12.28 21.14
CA LEU A 242 7.24 -11.66 21.76
C LEU A 242 6.78 -12.34 23.06
N SER A 243 6.31 -11.49 23.98
CA SER A 243 5.64 -11.92 25.21
C SER A 243 4.35 -12.69 24.88
N PRO A 244 3.94 -13.66 25.72
CA PRO A 244 2.62 -14.29 25.64
C PRO A 244 1.44 -13.30 25.63
N GLN A 245 1.62 -12.12 26.24
CA GLN A 245 0.59 -11.09 26.33
C GLN A 245 0.52 -10.20 25.08
N THR A 246 1.53 -10.26 24.20
CA THR A 246 1.50 -9.56 22.92
C THR A 246 0.79 -10.44 21.89
N PHE A 247 -0.42 -10.05 21.51
CA PHE A 247 -1.25 -10.78 20.53
C PHE A 247 -0.76 -10.56 19.11
N CYS A 248 -0.38 -9.31 18.82
CA CYS A 248 0.12 -8.86 17.55
C CYS A 248 1.06 -7.65 17.76
N THR A 249 1.86 -7.33 16.75
CA THR A 249 2.64 -6.08 16.72
C THR A 249 3.04 -5.73 15.28
N VAL A 250 3.26 -4.45 14.99
CA VAL A 250 3.75 -3.95 13.71
C VAL A 250 4.91 -3.00 13.88
N PHE A 251 5.98 -3.22 13.11
CA PHE A 251 7.08 -2.27 12.98
C PHE A 251 7.09 -1.68 11.58
N SER A 252 7.18 -0.35 11.49
CA SER A 252 7.26 0.40 10.23
C SER A 252 8.61 1.11 10.11
N TYR A 253 9.17 1.07 8.91
CA TYR A 253 10.54 1.49 8.62
C TYR A 253 10.57 2.56 7.54
N ALA A 254 11.27 3.65 7.83
CA ALA A 254 11.46 4.75 6.90
C ALA A 254 12.65 4.55 5.95
N SER A 255 12.67 5.29 4.85
CA SER A 255 13.77 5.26 3.88
C SER A 255 15.07 5.79 4.49
N ARG A 256 16.22 5.31 3.99
CA ARG A 256 17.50 5.93 4.32
C ARG A 256 17.56 7.34 3.74
N GLY A 257 17.64 8.35 4.61
CA GLY A 257 17.70 9.76 4.23
C GLY A 257 16.35 10.50 4.25
N ASP A 258 15.24 9.79 4.46
CA ASP A 258 13.93 10.38 4.74
C ASP A 258 13.27 9.57 5.86
N ALA A 259 13.43 10.06 7.10
CA ALA A 259 12.90 9.41 8.29
C ALA A 259 11.37 9.46 8.40
N ALA A 260 10.69 10.21 7.53
CA ALA A 260 9.25 10.38 7.57
C ALA A 260 8.50 9.50 6.54
N ALA A 261 9.15 9.11 5.45
CA ALA A 261 8.55 8.29 4.42
C ALA A 261 8.77 6.79 4.66
N TYR A 262 7.70 6.06 4.97
CA TYR A 262 7.73 4.61 5.11
C TYR A 262 8.06 3.90 3.81
N THR A 263 8.86 2.85 3.92
CA THR A 263 9.28 2.00 2.81
C THR A 263 9.05 0.52 3.07
N HIS A 264 9.05 0.09 4.33
CA HIS A 264 8.83 -1.29 4.72
C HIS A 264 8.02 -1.35 6.02
N ALA A 265 7.25 -2.42 6.20
CA ALA A 265 6.68 -2.75 7.50
C ALA A 265 6.60 -4.28 7.68
N VAL A 266 6.61 -4.72 8.94
CA VAL A 266 6.37 -6.11 9.32
C VAL A 266 5.36 -6.14 10.45
N ALA A 267 4.21 -6.76 10.19
CA ALA A 267 3.26 -7.14 11.21
C ALA A 267 3.45 -8.62 11.56
N LEU A 268 3.42 -8.94 12.85
CA LEU A 268 3.40 -10.30 13.35
C LEU A 268 2.08 -10.54 14.08
N ILE A 269 1.30 -11.50 13.58
CA ILE A 269 0.01 -11.92 14.13
C ILE A 269 0.16 -13.32 14.71
N ARG A 270 -0.18 -13.49 15.99
CA ARG A 270 -0.12 -14.79 16.63
C ARG A 270 -1.11 -15.78 15.98
N GLY A 271 -0.61 -16.96 15.64
CA GLY A 271 -1.35 -18.01 14.91
C GLY A 271 -2.48 -18.63 15.72
N GLU A 272 -2.34 -18.65 17.04
CA GLU A 272 -3.31 -19.25 17.97
C GLU A 272 -4.49 -18.34 18.31
N LEU A 273 -4.54 -17.11 17.79
CA LEU A 273 -5.62 -16.18 18.10
C LEU A 273 -6.98 -16.74 17.64
N PRO A 274 -8.01 -16.70 18.51
CA PRO A 274 -9.37 -17.03 18.14
C PRO A 274 -9.96 -15.95 17.20
N ALA A 275 -11.12 -16.24 16.61
CA ALA A 275 -11.55 -15.59 15.37
C ALA A 275 -11.77 -14.06 15.50
N ARG A 276 -12.34 -13.56 16.59
CA ARG A 276 -12.62 -12.12 16.78
C ARG A 276 -11.34 -11.37 17.12
N LEU A 277 -10.53 -11.88 18.04
CA LEU A 277 -9.28 -11.25 18.43
C LEU A 277 -8.25 -11.27 17.29
N ARG A 278 -8.25 -12.34 16.49
CA ARG A 278 -7.46 -12.43 15.25
C ARG A 278 -7.86 -11.36 14.25
N MET A 279 -9.17 -11.13 14.09
CA MET A 279 -9.66 -10.05 13.23
C MET A 279 -9.25 -8.68 13.77
N ALA A 280 -9.39 -8.44 15.08
CA ALA A 280 -8.92 -7.21 15.74
C ALA A 280 -7.45 -6.92 15.40
N CYS A 281 -6.58 -7.90 15.64
CA CYS A 281 -5.16 -7.80 15.31
C CYS A 281 -4.90 -7.51 13.83
N PHE A 282 -5.59 -8.16 12.88
CA PHE A 282 -5.42 -7.79 11.47
C PHE A 282 -5.89 -6.38 11.17
N HIS A 283 -6.94 -5.91 11.85
CA HIS A 283 -7.48 -4.59 11.62
C HIS A 283 -6.56 -3.49 12.15
N GLU A 284 -6.09 -3.65 13.38
CA GLU A 284 -5.20 -2.74 14.08
C GLU A 284 -3.84 -2.66 13.39
N GLU A 285 -3.12 -3.78 13.29
CA GLU A 285 -1.73 -3.78 12.84
C GLU A 285 -1.56 -3.30 11.40
N LEU A 286 -2.51 -3.63 10.52
CA LEU A 286 -2.44 -3.17 9.14
C LEU A 286 -2.79 -1.68 9.04
N ALA A 287 -3.67 -1.14 9.88
CA ALA A 287 -3.97 0.28 9.90
C ALA A 287 -2.84 1.09 10.57
N GLN A 288 -2.30 0.62 11.69
CA GLN A 288 -1.14 1.20 12.35
C GLN A 288 0.08 1.20 11.42
N GLY A 289 0.31 0.09 10.72
CA GLY A 289 1.37 -0.05 9.71
C GLY A 289 1.24 0.89 8.51
N LEU A 290 0.07 1.52 8.29
CA LEU A 290 -0.09 2.59 7.29
C LEU A 290 0.39 3.96 7.77
N GLY A 291 0.66 4.16 9.06
CA GLY A 291 1.08 5.45 9.63
C GLY A 291 0.20 5.99 10.75
N LEU A 292 -0.56 5.12 11.43
CA LEU A 292 -1.30 5.45 12.66
C LEU A 292 -0.73 4.65 13.85
N PRO A 293 0.55 4.85 14.24
CA PRO A 293 1.31 3.83 14.98
C PRO A 293 1.04 3.74 16.49
N ASN A 294 0.24 4.63 17.07
CA ASN A 294 0.03 4.69 18.53
C ASN A 294 -1.43 4.45 18.89
N ASP A 295 -1.66 4.15 20.16
CA ASP A 295 -2.99 3.99 20.73
C ASP A 295 -3.34 5.15 21.67
N SER A 296 -4.63 5.39 21.87
CA SER A 296 -5.13 6.41 22.76
C SER A 296 -6.43 5.96 23.41
N PRO A 297 -6.49 5.79 24.74
CA PRO A 297 -7.73 5.43 25.43
C PRO A 297 -8.90 6.41 25.21
N ALA A 298 -8.59 7.63 24.76
CA ALA A 298 -9.55 8.68 24.43
C ALA A 298 -10.19 8.53 23.04
N ALA A 299 -9.52 7.83 22.12
CA ALA A 299 -9.98 7.60 20.75
C ALA A 299 -11.19 6.66 20.78
N ARG A 300 -12.40 7.21 20.69
CA ARG A 300 -13.64 6.41 20.74
C ARG A 300 -14.69 6.98 19.80
N PRO A 301 -15.37 6.15 18.99
CA PRO A 301 -15.08 4.74 18.72
C PRO A 301 -13.76 4.57 17.95
N SER A 302 -12.93 3.60 18.29
CA SER A 302 -11.70 3.33 17.55
C SER A 302 -11.18 1.92 17.81
N ILE A 303 -10.40 1.38 16.88
CA ILE A 303 -9.51 0.23 17.13
C ILE A 303 -8.20 0.64 17.82
N PHE A 304 -7.87 1.94 17.85
CA PHE A 304 -6.63 2.48 18.44
C PHE A 304 -6.83 2.89 19.90
N ASN A 305 -7.68 2.20 20.67
CA ASN A 305 -8.11 2.64 22.00
C ASN A 305 -7.62 1.75 23.16
N ASP A 306 -6.73 0.81 22.86
CA ASP A 306 -6.00 -0.05 23.83
C ASP A 306 -6.90 -0.88 24.78
N ASP A 307 -8.21 -0.95 24.52
CA ASP A 307 -9.18 -1.71 25.35
C ASP A 307 -9.98 -2.74 24.56
N GLU A 308 -9.58 -2.98 23.31
CA GLU A 308 -10.18 -3.91 22.37
C GLU A 308 -11.71 -3.75 22.20
N ALA A 309 -12.24 -2.52 22.36
CA ALA A 309 -13.67 -2.28 22.18
C ALA A 309 -14.17 -2.71 20.80
N PHE A 310 -13.36 -2.52 19.76
CA PHE A 310 -13.68 -2.87 18.38
C PHE A 310 -12.67 -3.87 17.82
N ALA A 311 -13.18 -4.92 17.19
CA ALA A 311 -12.37 -5.87 16.40
C ALA A 311 -12.34 -5.53 14.91
N ALA A 312 -13.15 -4.56 14.46
CA ALA A 312 -13.19 -4.12 13.08
C ALA A 312 -13.02 -2.59 13.00
N LEU A 313 -12.39 -2.14 11.91
CA LEU A 313 -12.20 -0.72 11.59
C LEU A 313 -13.54 0.02 11.67
N THR A 314 -13.59 1.12 12.41
CA THR A 314 -14.77 1.96 12.60
C THR A 314 -14.85 3.07 11.52
N LEU A 315 -15.94 3.84 11.51
CA LEU A 315 -16.06 5.05 10.70
C LEU A 315 -15.03 6.11 11.11
N HIS A 316 -14.74 6.22 12.41
CA HIS A 316 -13.75 7.13 12.94
C HIS A 316 -12.34 6.76 12.46
N ASP A 317 -11.97 5.48 12.57
CA ASP A 317 -10.65 5.00 12.10
C ASP A 317 -10.48 5.20 10.59
N ALA A 318 -11.54 4.96 9.81
CA ALA A 318 -11.53 5.21 8.38
C ALA A 318 -11.33 6.71 8.04
N ALA A 319 -11.88 7.61 8.86
CA ALA A 319 -11.66 9.04 8.76
C ALA A 319 -10.23 9.44 9.16
N LEU A 320 -9.63 8.82 10.19
CA LEU A 320 -8.21 9.04 10.53
C LEU A 320 -7.28 8.64 9.38
N LEU A 321 -7.54 7.50 8.74
CA LEU A 321 -6.80 7.07 7.54
C LEU A 321 -6.99 8.06 6.37
N ARG A 322 -8.20 8.60 6.19
CA ARG A 322 -8.48 9.62 5.17
C ARG A 322 -7.67 10.90 5.44
N ILE A 323 -7.60 11.34 6.68
CA ILE A 323 -6.79 12.51 7.08
C ILE A 323 -5.32 12.22 6.78
N LEU A 324 -4.80 11.07 7.22
CA LEU A 324 -3.39 10.70 7.07
C LEU A 324 -2.88 10.84 5.64
N TYR A 325 -3.70 10.43 4.68
CA TYR A 325 -3.36 10.39 3.26
C TYR A 325 -3.90 11.57 2.44
N ASP A 326 -4.52 12.57 3.07
CA ASP A 326 -4.92 13.79 2.38
C ASP A 326 -3.69 14.48 1.76
N PRO A 327 -3.76 14.92 0.48
CA PRO A 327 -2.61 15.47 -0.23
C PRO A 327 -2.06 16.77 0.39
N ARG A 328 -2.84 17.45 1.24
CA ARG A 328 -2.37 18.62 1.99
C ARG A 328 -1.35 18.27 3.07
N LEU A 329 -1.34 17.04 3.57
CA LEU A 329 -0.37 16.55 4.55
C LEU A 329 0.84 15.91 3.86
N ARG A 330 2.04 16.28 4.30
CA ARG A 330 3.30 15.74 3.78
C ARG A 330 4.07 15.03 4.90
N PRO A 331 4.74 13.89 4.59
CA PRO A 331 5.68 13.29 5.54
C PRO A 331 6.67 14.34 6.06
N GLY A 332 6.93 14.30 7.36
CA GLY A 332 7.89 15.17 8.05
C GLY A 332 7.28 16.40 8.69
N MET A 333 6.00 16.73 8.40
CA MET A 333 5.30 17.82 9.08
C MET A 333 5.25 17.59 10.59
N THR A 334 5.63 18.61 11.35
CA THR A 334 5.46 18.66 12.79
C THR A 334 3.98 18.84 13.17
N GLU A 335 3.63 18.58 14.43
CA GLU A 335 2.28 18.88 14.95
C GLU A 335 1.87 20.33 14.68
N THR A 336 2.75 21.30 14.93
CA THR A 336 2.45 22.73 14.72
C THR A 336 2.08 23.03 13.27
N GLU A 337 2.72 22.37 12.30
CA GLU A 337 2.44 22.55 10.87
C GLU A 337 1.19 21.78 10.44
N ALA A 338 1.04 20.54 10.90
CA ALA A 338 0.00 19.62 10.45
C ALA A 338 -1.37 19.93 11.09
N ARG A 339 -1.42 20.28 12.37
CA ARG A 339 -2.66 20.43 13.15
C ARG A 339 -3.71 21.35 12.52
N PRO A 340 -3.40 22.58 12.04
CA PRO A 340 -4.41 23.42 11.39
C PRO A 340 -4.95 22.80 10.08
N ILE A 341 -4.10 22.08 9.35
CA ILE A 341 -4.48 21.36 8.12
C ILE A 341 -5.40 20.19 8.48
N ILE A 342 -5.03 19.40 9.48
CA ILE A 342 -5.82 18.28 10.02
C ILE A 342 -7.20 18.76 10.44
N ALA A 343 -7.29 19.86 11.20
CA ALA A 343 -8.57 20.42 11.64
C ALA A 343 -9.49 20.78 10.46
N THR A 344 -8.91 21.34 9.39
CA THR A 344 -9.65 21.66 8.16
C THR A 344 -10.16 20.39 7.47
N ILE A 345 -9.30 19.38 7.30
CA ILE A 345 -9.67 18.09 6.70
C ILE A 345 -10.76 17.40 7.54
N ALA A 346 -10.60 17.40 8.87
CA ALA A 346 -11.53 16.79 9.81
C ALA A 346 -12.92 17.44 9.74
N ALA A 347 -12.98 18.78 9.64
CA ALA A 347 -14.23 19.51 9.44
C ALA A 347 -14.91 19.14 8.11
N GLU A 348 -14.14 19.03 7.03
CA GLU A 348 -14.68 18.61 5.73
C GLU A 348 -15.24 17.18 5.78
N ILE A 349 -14.57 16.25 6.47
CA ILE A 349 -15.00 14.85 6.63
C ILE A 349 -16.24 14.74 7.52
N ALA A 350 -16.26 15.46 8.65
CA ALA A 350 -17.36 15.44 9.60
C ALA A 350 -18.63 16.11 9.05
N THR A 351 -18.50 17.00 8.06
CA THR A 351 -19.64 17.64 7.40
C THR A 351 -20.31 16.67 6.43
N PRO A 352 -21.62 16.37 6.57
CA PRO A 352 -22.35 15.53 5.64
C PRO A 352 -22.27 16.05 4.21
N ALA A 353 -22.24 15.15 3.22
CA ALA A 353 -22.14 15.54 1.80
C ALA A 353 -23.27 16.48 1.32
N ALA A 354 -24.43 16.46 1.99
CA ALA A 354 -25.56 17.36 1.71
C ALA A 354 -25.31 18.82 2.14
N ASP A 355 -24.42 19.03 3.10
CA ASP A 355 -24.13 20.35 3.70
C ASP A 355 -22.80 20.94 3.21
N ARG A 356 -22.06 20.21 2.36
CA ARG A 356 -20.89 20.75 1.66
C ARG A 356 -21.38 21.74 0.61
N ALA A 357 -21.24 23.04 0.89
CA ALA A 357 -21.34 24.06 -0.14
C ALA A 357 -20.41 23.66 -1.31
N PRO A 358 -20.86 23.75 -2.58
CA PRO A 358 -20.00 23.45 -3.72
C PRO A 358 -18.76 24.32 -3.59
N ALA A 359 -17.58 23.69 -3.62
CA ALA A 359 -16.30 24.39 -3.62
C ALA A 359 -16.36 25.45 -4.72
N THR A 360 -16.48 26.72 -4.32
CA THR A 360 -16.47 27.84 -5.24
C THR A 360 -15.14 27.79 -5.97
N ALA A 361 -15.21 27.51 -7.27
CA ALA A 361 -14.09 27.59 -8.19
C ALA A 361 -13.67 29.05 -8.36
N THR A 362 -13.08 29.65 -7.32
CA THR A 362 -12.52 31.00 -7.33
C THR A 362 -11.36 31.06 -6.35
N ASP A 363 -10.31 30.30 -6.63
CA ASP A 363 -8.95 30.73 -6.31
C ASP A 363 -7.98 30.15 -7.36
N GLN A 364 -8.20 30.55 -8.62
CA GLN A 364 -7.09 30.62 -9.55
C GLN A 364 -6.43 31.98 -9.34
N PRO A 365 -5.09 32.06 -9.18
CA PRO A 365 -4.42 33.34 -9.16
C PRO A 365 -4.67 34.02 -10.50
N VAL A 366 -5.26 35.21 -10.45
CA VAL A 366 -5.42 36.08 -11.62
C VAL A 366 -4.03 36.35 -12.17
N VAL A 367 -3.70 35.69 -13.28
CA VAL A 367 -2.57 36.08 -14.12
C VAL A 367 -2.92 37.45 -14.68
N GLN A 368 -2.26 38.48 -14.17
CA GLN A 368 -2.37 39.83 -14.72
C GLN A 368 -1.96 39.81 -16.20
N PRO A 369 -2.72 40.44 -17.10
CA PRO A 369 -2.30 40.54 -18.50
C PRO A 369 -1.04 41.42 -18.58
N ALA A 370 -0.08 40.94 -19.37
CA ALA A 370 1.21 41.59 -19.61
C ALA A 370 1.03 43.04 -20.05
N SER A 371 1.76 43.94 -19.36
CA SER A 371 1.91 45.34 -19.72
C SER A 371 2.46 45.49 -21.14
N GLN A 372 1.89 46.44 -21.89
CA GLN A 372 2.28 46.81 -23.25
C GLN A 372 3.75 47.26 -23.34
N PRO A 373 4.43 47.06 -24.49
CA PRO A 373 5.80 47.51 -24.67
C PRO A 373 5.89 49.04 -24.82
N VAL A 374 6.80 49.64 -24.05
CA VAL A 374 7.18 51.06 -24.13
C VAL A 374 8.04 51.28 -25.39
N ALA A 375 7.71 52.30 -26.17
CA ALA A 375 8.45 52.73 -27.35
C ALA A 375 9.79 53.42 -26.98
N PRO A 376 10.84 53.30 -27.82
CA PRO A 376 12.14 53.91 -27.53
C PRO A 376 12.15 55.43 -27.75
N THR A 377 12.64 56.15 -26.75
CA THR A 377 12.88 57.61 -26.76
C THR A 377 14.06 57.98 -27.68
N ALA A 378 13.86 58.99 -28.52
CA ALA A 378 14.87 59.55 -29.42
C ALA A 378 15.94 60.41 -28.67
N PRO A 379 17.16 60.56 -29.21
CA PRO A 379 18.25 61.28 -28.55
C PRO A 379 18.11 62.81 -28.66
N GLN A 380 18.45 63.53 -27.57
CA GLN A 380 18.52 64.99 -27.54
C GLN A 380 19.81 65.52 -28.18
N PRO A 381 19.79 66.73 -28.81
CA PRO A 381 20.97 67.37 -29.37
C PRO A 381 21.81 68.09 -28.31
N ALA A 382 23.12 68.12 -28.54
CA ALA A 382 24.14 68.77 -27.71
C ALA A 382 24.02 70.31 -27.73
N THR A 383 24.27 70.93 -26.58
CA THR A 383 24.52 72.37 -26.45
C THR A 383 25.90 72.60 -25.85
N ASP A 384 26.72 73.37 -26.56
CA ASP A 384 28.08 73.79 -26.18
C ASP A 384 28.13 74.67 -24.92
N PRO A 385 29.25 74.68 -24.16
CA PRO A 385 29.45 75.56 -23.02
C PRO A 385 30.05 76.92 -23.41
N PRO A 386 29.65 78.05 -22.77
CA PRO A 386 30.40 79.30 -22.86
C PRO A 386 31.52 79.41 -21.81
N ALA A 387 32.54 80.15 -22.20
CA ALA A 387 33.90 80.28 -21.65
C ALA A 387 34.02 81.18 -20.38
N PRO A 388 35.21 81.26 -19.73
CA PRO A 388 35.37 81.73 -18.36
C PRO A 388 35.51 83.26 -18.22
N ALA A 389 35.12 83.78 -17.06
CA ALA A 389 35.35 85.15 -16.63
C ALA A 389 36.60 85.27 -15.75
N ALA A 390 37.40 86.29 -16.01
CA ALA A 390 38.48 86.83 -15.17
C ALA A 390 38.56 88.35 -15.45
N PRO A 391 39.21 89.18 -14.62
CA PRO A 391 39.92 88.89 -13.38
C PRO A 391 39.17 89.22 -12.08
#